data_AF-A0AAF0J2B3-F1
#
_entry.id   AF-A0AAF0J2B3-F1
#
_cell.length_a   1.000
_cell.length_b   1.000
_cell.length_c   1.000
_cell.angle_alpha   90.00
_cell.angle_beta   90.00
_cell.angle_gamma   90.00
#
_symmetry.space_group_name_H-M   'P 1'
#
loop_
_entity.id
_entity.type
_entity.pdbx_description
1 polymer ?
#
loop_
_entity_poly.entity_id
_entity_poly.type
_entity_poly.pdbx_seq_one_letter_code
_entity_poly.pdbx_strand_id
1 'polypeptide(L)'
;MPKAELVKALMEQRFDLRHPHAHIDTVATFHPMPISDVFLLSHEFPAFFDVLRRTHANASMDKRESETGVTITGDARATEQVRAWLDGFQTSIHTVRLPFQVPDELLRWISYHTQCHVANQGTEVCLRYRVQEHADQARMLLEEHSHWKPIHGADVWLFTPTEAQGNSSWSSLPFSPGTITEPLLLYALHQTTWSRITGPTSDAPLDLVPVTPSTHAFPMHRLEEIRSAIPHLPISLVAGEWSQNTHTTFGHMLWDQVPADTSDLSSLPNPGRFLVSSPPSCMEGAPFLPNWKELEYDEQQLERLYYRAALPQGTMDLVLTLDTTSAPMWQSATWMSHAATYVLCPALPVDMQVTVSMEAPLPLSALEDTPLPAYLDHVTRVRAMEMGKSAYEALSQDESPSQASLPLSLQLSAPKGPVSLHLWRTEQVTEHSSTYYHPEHNNPLSLKRRTVRCNSMPHFGNSVVLSMPTWPGNEMVQSLLQSPYPALGQPR
;
A
#
# COMPACT_ATOMS: atom_id res chain seq x y z
N MET A 1 13.90 44.97 14.24
CA MET A 1 12.64 44.23 14.20
C MET A 1 12.94 42.77 13.91
N PRO A 2 12.42 41.80 14.69
CA PRO A 2 12.58 40.39 14.40
C PRO A 2 11.96 40.08 13.02
N LYS A 3 12.63 39.25 12.25
CA LYS A 3 12.29 38.91 10.85
C LYS A 3 10.82 38.45 10.68
N ALA A 4 10.24 37.84 11.70
CA ALA A 4 8.85 37.37 11.73
C ALA A 4 7.82 38.51 11.77
N GLU A 5 8.09 39.60 12.49
CA GLU A 5 7.19 40.76 12.54
C GLU A 5 7.16 41.50 11.21
N LEU A 6 8.29 41.50 10.50
CA LEU A 6 8.42 42.13 9.19
C LEU A 6 7.72 41.33 8.09
N VAL A 7 7.76 39.99 8.18
CA VAL A 7 6.98 39.10 7.29
C VAL A 7 5.48 39.23 7.58
N LYS A 8 5.08 39.31 8.85
CA LYS A 8 3.68 39.57 9.24
C LYS A 8 3.18 40.90 8.70
N ALA A 9 3.93 41.98 8.89
CA ALA A 9 3.60 43.31 8.36
C ALA A 9 3.54 43.33 6.82
N LEU A 10 4.44 42.60 6.13
CA LEU A 10 4.43 42.52 4.67
C LEU A 10 3.21 41.73 4.14
N MET A 11 2.79 40.68 4.85
CA MET A 11 1.59 39.91 4.51
C MET A 11 0.31 40.73 4.77
N GLU A 12 0.25 41.46 5.89
CA GLU A 12 -0.85 42.37 6.23
C GLU A 12 -0.97 43.51 5.21
N GLN A 13 0.15 44.03 4.68
CA GLN A 13 0.16 45.14 3.72
C GLN A 13 -0.14 44.71 2.27
N ARG A 14 0.22 43.49 1.85
CA ARG A 14 0.02 43.03 0.45
C ARG A 14 -1.34 42.40 0.16
N PHE A 15 -2.04 41.89 1.17
CA PHE A 15 -3.28 41.12 0.99
C PHE A 15 -4.54 41.82 1.53
N ASP A 16 -4.45 43.08 1.97
CA ASP A 16 -5.59 43.88 2.44
C ASP A 16 -6.49 43.13 3.44
N LEU A 17 -5.87 42.36 4.35
CA LEU A 17 -6.55 41.60 5.39
C LEU A 17 -7.03 42.49 6.55
N ARG A 18 -7.35 43.76 6.32
CA ARG A 18 -8.05 44.60 7.30
C ARG A 18 -9.12 45.39 6.61
N HIS A 19 -10.35 45.25 7.09
CA HIS A 19 -11.44 46.12 6.73
C HIS A 19 -11.03 47.58 7.03
N PRO A 20 -11.09 48.51 6.06
CA PRO A 20 -10.65 49.91 6.26
C PRO A 20 -11.48 50.70 7.29
N HIS A 21 -12.49 50.08 7.88
CA HIS A 21 -13.39 50.66 8.90
C HIS A 21 -13.43 49.84 10.20
N ALA A 22 -12.58 48.82 10.36
CA ALA A 22 -12.50 48.08 11.61
C ALA A 22 -11.90 48.97 12.71
N HIS A 23 -12.70 49.30 13.74
CA HIS A 23 -12.20 49.94 14.96
C HIS A 23 -11.11 49.07 15.61
N ILE A 24 -10.15 49.71 16.27
CA ILE A 24 -9.02 49.08 16.99
C ILE A 24 -9.49 48.06 18.05
N ASP A 25 -10.78 48.12 18.43
CA ASP A 25 -11.46 47.23 19.38
C ASP A 25 -12.41 46.21 18.71
N THR A 26 -12.08 45.67 17.53
CA THR A 26 -12.87 44.55 16.99
C THR A 26 -12.76 43.34 17.94
N VAL A 27 -13.89 43.01 18.58
CA VAL A 27 -14.00 41.91 19.54
C VAL A 27 -13.73 40.58 18.82
N ALA A 28 -12.56 40.00 19.11
CA ALA A 28 -12.21 38.67 18.62
C ALA A 28 -13.11 37.63 19.27
N THR A 29 -13.90 36.92 18.48
CA THR A 29 -14.78 35.86 18.97
C THR A 29 -14.14 34.50 18.75
N PHE A 30 -14.09 33.66 19.77
CA PHE A 30 -13.57 32.31 19.66
C PHE A 30 -14.71 31.32 19.40
N HIS A 31 -14.57 30.52 18.34
CA HIS A 31 -15.47 29.42 18.00
C HIS A 31 -14.78 28.10 18.35
N PRO A 32 -15.17 27.43 19.45
CA PRO A 32 -14.53 26.19 19.88
C PRO A 32 -14.82 25.06 18.92
N MET A 33 -13.78 24.31 18.52
CA MET A 33 -13.88 23.17 17.63
C MET A 33 -12.91 22.06 18.07
N PRO A 34 -13.33 20.79 18.05
CA PRO A 34 -12.41 19.67 18.26
C PRO A 34 -11.21 19.77 17.31
N ILE A 35 -10.02 19.35 17.77
CA ILE A 35 -8.80 19.37 16.95
C ILE A 35 -8.98 18.63 15.61
N SER A 36 -9.84 17.61 15.59
CA SER A 36 -10.22 16.88 14.38
C SER A 36 -10.91 17.74 13.34
N ASP A 37 -11.76 18.66 13.78
CA ASP A 37 -12.56 19.50 12.90
C ASP A 37 -11.71 20.66 12.39
N VAL A 38 -10.79 21.17 13.24
CA VAL A 38 -9.75 22.12 12.83
C VAL A 38 -8.81 21.50 11.79
N PHE A 39 -8.42 20.24 11.97
CA PHE A 39 -7.63 19.49 10.99
C PHE A 39 -8.37 19.41 9.64
N LEU A 40 -9.63 18.98 9.62
CA LEU A 40 -10.43 18.91 8.38
C LEU A 40 -10.63 20.30 7.75
N LEU A 41 -10.80 21.34 8.57
CA LEU A 41 -10.95 22.72 8.10
C LEU A 41 -9.68 23.20 7.39
N SER A 42 -8.50 22.76 7.83
CA SER A 42 -7.23 23.12 7.19
C SER A 42 -7.09 22.59 5.75
N HIS A 43 -7.77 21.48 5.42
CA HIS A 43 -7.84 20.94 4.06
C HIS A 43 -8.89 21.66 3.20
N GLU A 44 -9.83 22.37 3.82
CA GLU A 44 -10.88 23.16 3.17
C GLU A 44 -10.55 24.66 3.13
N PHE A 45 -9.25 24.98 3.22
CA PHE A 45 -8.76 26.34 3.22
C PHE A 45 -9.28 27.19 2.05
N PRO A 46 -9.39 26.70 0.79
CA PRO A 46 -9.93 27.50 -0.30
C PRO A 46 -11.37 27.97 -0.05
N ALA A 47 -12.26 27.06 0.36
CA ALA A 47 -13.67 27.37 0.63
C ALA A 47 -13.79 28.29 1.85
N PHE A 48 -13.03 28.02 2.91
CA PHE A 48 -13.01 28.85 4.11
C PHE A 48 -12.48 30.26 3.81
N PHE A 49 -11.39 30.38 3.05
CA PHE A 49 -10.81 31.65 2.64
C PHE A 49 -11.77 32.48 1.77
N ASP A 50 -12.52 31.83 0.88
CA ASP A 50 -13.55 32.51 0.09
C ASP A 50 -14.67 33.10 0.95
N VAL A 51 -15.07 32.42 2.03
CA VAL A 51 -16.04 32.95 3.00
C VAL A 51 -15.46 34.17 3.70
N LEU A 52 -14.24 34.08 4.24
CA LEU A 52 -13.57 35.20 4.91
C LEU A 52 -13.44 36.42 3.99
N ARG A 53 -13.10 36.20 2.71
CA ARG A 53 -12.99 37.26 1.70
C ARG A 53 -14.34 37.93 1.41
N ARG A 54 -15.43 37.15 1.31
CA ARG A 54 -16.78 37.67 1.03
C ARG A 54 -17.38 38.42 2.21
N THR A 55 -17.05 38.02 3.44
CA THR A 55 -17.55 38.64 4.67
C THR A 55 -16.63 39.73 5.19
N HIS A 56 -15.44 39.91 4.59
CA HIS A 56 -14.38 40.80 5.05
C HIS A 56 -13.97 40.55 6.52
N ALA A 57 -14.03 39.30 6.96
CA ALA A 57 -13.57 38.85 8.26
C ALA A 57 -12.15 38.27 8.16
N ASN A 58 -11.44 38.25 9.30
CA ASN A 58 -10.20 37.51 9.46
C ASN A 58 -10.41 36.36 10.44
N ALA A 59 -9.69 35.26 10.24
CA ALA A 59 -9.70 34.15 11.18
C ALA A 59 -8.30 33.54 11.40
N SER A 60 -8.08 33.00 12.59
CA SER A 60 -6.90 32.22 12.96
C SER A 60 -7.32 30.94 13.68
N MET A 61 -6.61 29.84 13.44
CA MET A 61 -6.79 28.58 14.17
C MET A 61 -5.89 28.60 15.40
N ASP A 62 -6.48 28.60 16.58
CA ASP A 62 -5.76 28.83 17.84
C ASP A 62 -6.14 27.79 18.91
N LYS A 63 -5.26 27.66 19.92
CA LYS A 63 -5.53 26.92 21.15
C LYS A 63 -5.69 27.91 22.31
N ARG A 64 -6.84 27.90 23.01
CA ARG A 64 -7.12 28.75 24.18
C ARG A 64 -7.55 27.90 25.36
N GLU A 65 -6.92 28.08 26.53
CA GLU A 65 -7.37 27.53 27.83
C GLU A 65 -7.73 26.02 27.84
N SER A 66 -7.10 25.24 26.94
CA SER A 66 -7.28 23.78 26.69
C SER A 66 -8.23 23.40 25.54
N GLU A 67 -8.91 24.36 24.93
CA GLU A 67 -9.73 24.17 23.73
C GLU A 67 -8.96 24.54 22.46
N THR A 68 -9.29 23.87 21.37
CA THR A 68 -8.87 24.23 20.02
C THR A 68 -10.05 24.89 19.31
N GLY A 69 -9.80 25.73 18.31
CA GLY A 69 -10.88 26.39 17.61
C GLY A 69 -10.42 27.47 16.64
N VAL A 70 -11.36 28.28 16.21
CA VAL A 70 -11.14 29.38 15.28
C VAL A 70 -11.44 30.70 15.97
N THR A 71 -10.45 31.57 16.08
CA THR A 71 -10.65 32.97 16.44
C THR A 71 -11.09 33.75 15.20
N ILE A 72 -12.21 34.45 15.28
CA ILE A 72 -12.77 35.28 14.21
C ILE A 72 -12.70 36.75 14.63
N THR A 73 -12.26 37.62 13.72
CA THR A 73 -12.21 39.07 13.92
C THR A 73 -12.89 39.76 12.74
N GLY A 74 -13.82 40.66 13.04
CA GLY A 74 -14.65 41.36 12.06
C GLY A 74 -15.77 42.12 12.74
N ASP A 75 -16.69 42.70 11.97
CA ASP A 75 -17.92 43.24 12.54
C ASP A 75 -18.86 42.11 13.02
N ALA A 76 -19.92 42.45 13.76
CA ALA A 76 -20.84 41.47 14.34
C ALA A 76 -21.51 40.58 13.27
N ARG A 77 -21.85 41.16 12.12
CA ARG A 77 -22.53 40.46 11.02
C ARG A 77 -21.59 39.50 10.30
N ALA A 78 -20.37 39.94 10.00
CA ALA A 78 -19.32 39.13 9.39
C ALA A 78 -18.94 37.95 10.29
N THR A 79 -18.81 38.21 11.60
CA THR A 79 -18.53 37.18 12.61
C THR A 79 -19.65 36.13 12.67
N GLU A 80 -20.90 36.57 12.65
CA GLU A 80 -22.06 35.66 12.65
C GLU A 80 -22.15 34.82 11.37
N GLN A 81 -21.85 35.41 10.19
CA GLN A 81 -21.82 34.69 8.92
C GLN A 81 -20.70 33.64 8.87
N VAL A 82 -19.50 33.97 9.35
CA VAL A 82 -18.40 33.00 9.44
C VAL A 82 -18.74 31.89 10.44
N ARG A 83 -19.35 32.21 11.59
CA ARG A 83 -19.80 31.20 12.57
C ARG A 83 -20.84 30.26 11.95
N ALA A 84 -21.87 30.80 11.30
CA ALA A 84 -22.89 30.00 10.64
C ALA A 84 -22.29 29.07 9.57
N TRP A 85 -21.27 29.54 8.83
CA TRP A 85 -20.54 28.68 7.90
C TRP A 85 -19.74 27.59 8.62
N LEU A 86 -19.05 27.90 9.72
CA LEU A 86 -18.32 26.91 10.54
C LEU A 86 -19.25 25.86 11.15
N ASP A 87 -20.43 26.26 11.62
CA ASP A 87 -21.46 25.34 12.11
C ASP A 87 -21.96 24.41 10.98
N GLY A 88 -22.21 24.99 9.79
CA GLY A 88 -22.52 24.23 8.58
C GLY A 88 -21.39 23.27 8.17
N PHE A 89 -20.14 23.70 8.32
CA PHE A 89 -18.97 22.87 8.09
C PHE A 89 -18.92 21.69 9.08
N GLN A 90 -19.12 21.93 10.38
CA GLN A 90 -19.10 20.88 11.39
C GLN A 90 -20.23 19.86 11.21
N THR A 91 -21.41 20.30 10.80
CA THR A 91 -22.53 19.39 10.49
C THR A 91 -22.29 18.53 9.25
N SER A 92 -21.39 18.93 8.35
CA SER A 92 -20.97 18.13 7.20
C SER A 92 -19.89 17.08 7.52
N ILE A 93 -19.42 17.01 8.77
CA ILE A 93 -18.41 16.03 9.18
C ILE A 93 -19.09 14.73 9.59
N HIS A 94 -18.73 13.65 8.91
CA HIS A 94 -19.12 12.30 9.23
C HIS A 94 -18.11 11.63 10.17
N THR A 95 -18.57 10.63 10.93
CA THR A 95 -17.72 9.86 11.84
C THR A 95 -18.01 8.37 11.69
N VAL A 96 -16.96 7.58 11.54
CA VAL A 96 -17.02 6.11 11.51
C VAL A 96 -16.05 5.56 12.53
N ARG A 97 -16.42 4.46 13.19
CA ARG A 97 -15.57 3.73 14.12
C ARG A 97 -15.24 2.37 13.54
N LEU A 98 -13.96 2.01 13.63
CA LEU A 98 -13.42 0.81 13.02
C LEU A 98 -12.68 -0.01 14.09
N PRO A 99 -12.83 -1.34 14.09
CA PRO A 99 -12.26 -2.21 15.12
C PRO A 99 -10.77 -2.53 14.85
N PHE A 100 -9.95 -1.49 14.64
CA PHE A 100 -8.51 -1.61 14.44
C PHE A 100 -7.74 -1.12 15.67
N GLN A 101 -6.52 -1.63 15.84
CA GLN A 101 -5.53 -1.08 16.77
C GLN A 101 -4.28 -0.77 15.98
N VAL A 102 -3.89 0.50 15.97
CA VAL A 102 -2.83 1.00 15.09
C VAL A 102 -1.97 1.99 15.85
N PRO A 103 -0.63 1.97 15.71
CA PRO A 103 0.24 2.98 16.34
C PRO A 103 -0.12 4.42 15.93
N ASP A 104 -0.03 5.35 16.87
CA ASP A 104 -0.41 6.76 16.68
C ASP A 104 0.40 7.46 15.57
N GLU A 105 1.65 7.04 15.33
CA GLU A 105 2.49 7.52 14.23
C GLU A 105 1.85 7.21 12.87
N LEU A 106 1.34 5.98 12.71
CA LEU A 106 0.70 5.55 11.47
C LEU A 106 -0.65 6.26 11.29
N LEU A 107 -1.42 6.44 12.36
CA LEU A 107 -2.70 7.18 12.29
C LEU A 107 -2.51 8.64 11.86
N ARG A 108 -1.48 9.31 12.36
CA ARG A 108 -1.12 10.67 11.92
C ARG A 108 -0.80 10.71 10.43
N TRP A 109 -0.06 9.71 9.93
CA TRP A 109 0.26 9.62 8.51
C TRP A 109 -0.98 9.37 7.64
N ILE A 110 -1.82 8.39 8.03
CA ILE A 110 -3.09 8.11 7.33
C ILE A 110 -3.93 9.38 7.26
N SER A 111 -4.01 10.11 8.39
CA SER A 111 -4.78 11.35 8.45
C SER A 111 -4.34 12.37 7.41
N TYR A 112 -3.03 12.62 7.32
CA TYR A 112 -2.46 13.56 6.37
C TYR A 112 -2.64 13.12 4.91
N HIS A 113 -2.54 11.83 4.63
CA HIS A 113 -2.61 11.30 3.26
C HIS A 113 -4.03 11.25 2.72
N THR A 114 -5.01 10.92 3.56
CA THR A 114 -6.39 10.77 3.11
C THR A 114 -7.24 12.00 3.41
N GLN A 115 -6.69 13.04 4.04
CA GLN A 115 -7.44 14.21 4.49
C GLN A 115 -8.62 13.85 5.42
N CYS A 116 -8.51 12.71 6.10
CA CYS A 116 -9.38 12.33 7.21
C CYS A 116 -8.68 12.63 8.51
N HIS A 117 -9.41 12.90 9.58
CA HIS A 117 -8.81 12.85 10.91
C HIS A 117 -8.98 11.44 11.48
N VAL A 118 -7.88 10.73 11.69
CA VAL A 118 -7.84 9.35 12.18
C VAL A 118 -7.16 9.32 13.54
N ALA A 119 -7.81 8.77 14.56
CA ALA A 119 -7.25 8.68 15.91
C ALA A 119 -7.75 7.45 16.66
N ASN A 120 -6.91 6.93 17.56
CA ASN A 120 -7.33 5.90 18.52
C ASN A 120 -8.32 6.49 19.53
N GLN A 121 -9.44 5.79 19.75
CA GLN A 121 -10.42 6.09 20.77
C GLN A 121 -10.75 4.81 21.54
N GLY A 122 -10.00 4.55 22.61
CA GLY A 122 -10.10 3.30 23.36
C GLY A 122 -9.55 2.13 22.56
N THR A 123 -10.39 1.14 22.24
CA THR A 123 -10.00 -0.06 21.48
C THR A 123 -10.35 0.02 19.99
N GLU A 124 -10.81 1.18 19.53
CA GLU A 124 -11.25 1.41 18.16
C GLU A 124 -10.48 2.58 17.53
N VAL A 125 -10.39 2.59 16.21
CA VAL A 125 -9.95 3.74 15.43
C VAL A 125 -11.18 4.56 15.04
N CYS A 126 -11.16 5.85 15.33
CA CYS A 126 -12.19 6.80 14.96
C CYS A 126 -11.73 7.61 13.74
N LEU A 127 -12.56 7.57 12.70
CA LEU A 127 -12.33 8.24 11.42
C LEU A 127 -13.35 9.36 11.26
N ARG A 128 -12.88 10.61 11.13
CA ARG A 128 -13.71 11.78 10.87
C ARG A 128 -13.38 12.35 9.50
N TYR A 129 -14.39 12.63 8.69
CA TYR A 129 -14.21 12.98 7.28
C TYR A 129 -15.39 13.79 6.73
N ARG A 130 -15.20 14.42 5.57
CA ARG A 130 -16.28 15.11 4.82
C ARG A 130 -16.63 14.41 3.52
N VAL A 131 -15.63 13.86 2.85
CA VAL A 131 -15.75 13.17 1.56
C VAL A 131 -15.66 11.67 1.80
N GLN A 132 -16.64 10.90 1.30
CA GLN A 132 -16.68 9.45 1.52
C GLN A 132 -15.46 8.74 0.92
N GLU A 133 -14.99 9.15 -0.25
CA GLU A 133 -13.80 8.59 -0.90
C GLU A 133 -12.54 8.64 -0.02
N HIS A 134 -12.36 9.73 0.72
CA HIS A 134 -11.26 9.89 1.67
C HIS A 134 -11.35 8.89 2.83
N ALA A 135 -12.57 8.62 3.29
CA ALA A 135 -12.81 7.64 4.35
C ALA A 135 -12.55 6.21 3.86
N ASP A 136 -12.96 5.93 2.64
CA ASP A 136 -12.76 4.65 1.96
C ASP A 136 -11.26 4.36 1.78
N GLN A 137 -10.49 5.35 1.34
CA GLN A 137 -9.02 5.27 1.29
C GLN A 137 -8.41 5.01 2.67
N ALA A 138 -8.81 5.76 3.70
CA ALA A 138 -8.28 5.57 5.05
C ALA A 138 -8.59 4.19 5.60
N ARG A 139 -9.79 3.67 5.34
CA ARG A 139 -10.19 2.32 5.72
C ARG A 139 -9.33 1.26 5.04
N MET A 140 -9.10 1.37 3.72
CA MET A 140 -8.20 0.45 3.02
C MET A 140 -6.79 0.46 3.60
N LEU A 141 -6.25 1.63 3.99
CA LEU A 141 -4.93 1.72 4.63
C LEU A 141 -4.89 1.04 6.00
N LEU A 142 -5.96 1.18 6.79
CA LEU A 142 -6.09 0.51 8.08
C LEU A 142 -6.21 -1.01 7.92
N GLU A 143 -7.00 -1.46 6.94
CA GLU A 143 -7.15 -2.88 6.59
C GLU A 143 -5.82 -3.47 6.09
N GLU A 144 -5.14 -2.82 5.15
CA GLU A 144 -3.82 -3.22 4.64
C GLU A 144 -2.80 -3.35 5.79
N HIS A 145 -2.77 -2.39 6.73
CA HIS A 145 -1.91 -2.47 7.90
C HIS A 145 -2.24 -3.67 8.80
N SER A 146 -3.52 -3.96 9.01
CA SER A 146 -3.96 -5.09 9.84
C SER A 146 -3.51 -6.46 9.31
N HIS A 147 -3.10 -6.51 8.05
CA HIS A 147 -2.62 -7.72 7.38
C HIS A 147 -1.09 -7.87 7.44
N TRP A 148 -0.38 -6.83 7.86
CA TRP A 148 1.06 -6.93 8.07
C TRP A 148 1.35 -7.88 9.24
N LYS A 149 2.20 -8.88 8.99
CA LYS A 149 2.65 -9.83 10.02
C LYS A 149 4.13 -9.59 10.35
N PRO A 150 4.48 -9.50 11.64
CA PRO A 150 5.88 -9.51 12.05
C PRO A 150 6.60 -10.78 11.57
N ILE A 151 7.83 -10.66 11.07
CA ILE A 151 8.61 -11.81 10.60
C ILE A 151 9.53 -12.30 11.72
N HIS A 152 9.32 -13.51 12.21
CA HIS A 152 10.16 -14.10 13.25
C HIS A 152 11.25 -14.98 12.65
N GLY A 153 12.37 -15.15 13.35
CA GLY A 153 13.48 -15.98 12.86
C GLY A 153 13.09 -17.41 12.50
N ALA A 154 12.08 -17.97 13.16
CA ALA A 154 11.53 -19.30 12.83
C ALA A 154 10.89 -19.39 11.42
N ASP A 155 10.47 -18.26 10.84
CA ASP A 155 9.86 -18.16 9.51
C ASP A 155 10.87 -17.83 8.41
N VAL A 156 12.16 -17.84 8.74
CA VAL A 156 13.24 -17.39 7.86
C VAL A 156 14.17 -18.55 7.48
N TRP A 157 14.53 -18.60 6.20
CA TRP A 157 15.57 -19.47 5.65
C TRP A 157 16.80 -18.66 5.31
N LEU A 158 17.95 -19.32 5.27
CA LEU A 158 19.24 -18.72 4.97
C LEU A 158 19.76 -19.27 3.64
N PHE A 159 20.09 -18.38 2.70
CA PHE A 159 20.74 -18.70 1.44
C PHE A 159 22.20 -18.25 1.52
N THR A 160 23.10 -19.18 1.81
CA THR A 160 24.49 -18.92 2.18
C THR A 160 25.42 -19.96 1.57
N PRO A 161 26.71 -19.66 1.37
CA PRO A 161 27.67 -20.68 0.96
C PRO A 161 27.68 -21.87 1.94
N THR A 162 27.80 -23.09 1.42
CA THR A 162 27.78 -24.34 2.21
C THR A 162 28.78 -24.30 3.39
N GLU A 163 29.93 -23.65 3.20
CA GLU A 163 31.02 -23.56 4.18
C GLU A 163 30.90 -22.38 5.16
N ALA A 164 29.95 -21.46 4.96
CA ALA A 164 29.88 -20.19 5.68
C ALA A 164 28.85 -20.16 6.83
N GLN A 165 28.32 -21.32 7.25
CA GLN A 165 27.40 -21.40 8.39
C GLN A 165 28.06 -20.82 9.66
N GLY A 166 27.59 -19.66 10.11
CA GLY A 166 28.10 -18.96 11.30
C GLY A 166 28.94 -17.70 11.04
N ASN A 167 29.23 -17.34 9.78
CA ASN A 167 30.05 -16.16 9.45
C ASN A 167 29.24 -14.87 9.16
N SER A 168 27.98 -14.81 9.59
CA SER A 168 27.13 -13.64 9.32
C SER A 168 27.26 -12.57 10.39
N SER A 169 27.26 -11.30 9.99
CA SER A 169 27.34 -10.12 10.83
C SER A 169 26.22 -9.13 10.55
N TRP A 170 25.87 -8.32 11.53
CA TRP A 170 24.91 -7.23 11.36
C TRP A 170 25.59 -6.00 10.76
N SER A 171 25.04 -5.50 9.66
CA SER A 171 25.41 -4.20 9.11
C SER A 171 24.29 -3.21 9.37
N SER A 172 24.63 -2.12 10.05
CA SER A 172 23.80 -0.92 10.06
C SER A 172 23.77 -0.36 8.64
N LEU A 173 22.58 -0.16 8.08
CA LEU A 173 22.44 0.41 6.75
C LEU A 173 22.17 1.91 6.86
N PRO A 174 22.96 2.78 6.21
CA PRO A 174 22.57 4.18 6.04
C PRO A 174 21.42 4.20 5.04
N PHE A 175 20.19 4.23 5.52
CA PHE A 175 19.07 4.28 4.60
C PHE A 175 18.64 5.72 4.32
N SER A 176 18.58 6.04 3.02
CA SER A 176 17.88 7.21 2.51
C SER A 176 16.57 6.75 1.85
N PRO A 177 15.40 7.32 2.24
CA PRO A 177 14.05 6.95 1.78
C PRO A 177 13.77 6.84 0.27
N GLY A 178 14.70 7.20 -0.61
CA GLY A 178 14.45 7.41 -2.04
C GLY A 178 14.36 6.15 -2.93
N THR A 179 14.66 4.96 -2.42
CA THR A 179 14.82 3.74 -3.26
C THR A 179 13.92 2.56 -2.91
N ILE A 180 13.01 2.69 -1.93
CA ILE A 180 12.11 1.60 -1.54
C ILE A 180 10.72 1.78 -2.14
N THR A 181 10.17 0.66 -2.57
CA THR A 181 8.94 0.55 -3.36
C THR A 181 7.73 0.18 -2.51
N GLU A 182 7.90 0.10 -1.19
CA GLU A 182 6.83 -0.07 -0.21
C GLU A 182 6.99 0.98 0.90
N PRO A 183 5.99 1.84 1.14
CA PRO A 183 5.91 2.58 2.36
C PRO A 183 5.39 1.64 3.46
N LEU A 184 6.24 0.72 3.93
CA LEU A 184 6.18 0.45 5.36
C LEU A 184 6.71 1.72 6.02
N LEU A 185 5.82 2.68 6.21
CA LEU A 185 6.04 3.99 6.80
C LEU A 185 6.67 3.95 8.18
N LEU A 186 6.68 2.80 8.82
CA LEU A 186 7.51 2.53 9.99
C LEU A 186 8.98 2.82 9.67
N TYR A 187 9.45 2.51 8.47
CA TYR A 187 10.81 2.82 8.00
C TYR A 187 11.09 4.33 7.86
N ALA A 188 10.10 5.10 7.39
CA ALA A 188 10.24 6.55 7.20
C ALA A 188 9.96 7.36 8.48
N LEU A 189 9.15 6.81 9.40
CA LEU A 189 8.76 7.43 10.67
C LEU A 189 9.72 7.09 11.81
N HIS A 190 10.36 5.92 11.79
CA HIS A 190 11.44 5.60 12.71
C HIS A 190 12.73 6.26 12.24
N GLN A 191 13.17 7.30 12.94
CA GLN A 191 14.54 7.86 12.85
C GLN A 191 15.61 6.87 13.35
N THR A 192 15.29 5.57 13.43
CA THR A 192 16.16 4.54 13.98
C THR A 192 17.11 4.02 12.91
N THR A 193 18.20 3.40 13.36
CA THR A 193 19.14 2.73 12.47
C THR A 193 18.63 1.33 12.19
N TRP A 194 18.26 1.09 10.94
CA TRP A 194 17.88 -0.23 10.46
C TRP A 194 19.10 -1.07 10.14
N SER A 195 18.97 -2.37 10.36
CA SER A 195 20.08 -3.30 10.20
C SER A 195 19.68 -4.48 9.32
N ARG A 196 20.63 -4.91 8.50
CA ARG A 196 20.54 -6.11 7.66
C ARG A 196 21.65 -7.08 8.05
N ILE A 197 21.36 -8.36 7.96
CA ILE A 197 22.37 -9.41 8.12
C ILE A 197 23.19 -9.52 6.83
N THR A 198 24.50 -9.54 6.98
CA THR A 198 25.49 -9.63 5.90
C THR A 198 26.43 -10.79 6.16
N GLY A 199 26.96 -11.41 5.10
CA GLY A 199 27.89 -12.53 5.20
C GLY A 199 29.01 -12.40 4.17
N PRO A 200 30.07 -13.20 4.28
CA PRO A 200 31.18 -13.14 3.34
C PRO A 200 30.72 -13.46 1.92
N THR A 201 31.17 -12.68 0.94
CA THR A 201 31.06 -13.04 -0.48
C THR A 201 31.97 -14.22 -0.75
N SER A 202 31.45 -15.29 -1.37
CA SER A 202 32.22 -16.50 -1.68
C SER A 202 31.87 -16.99 -3.08
N ASP A 203 32.87 -17.56 -3.75
CA ASP A 203 32.71 -18.29 -5.02
C ASP A 203 32.12 -19.70 -4.80
N ALA A 204 31.96 -20.13 -3.55
CA ALA A 204 31.38 -21.43 -3.22
C ALA A 204 29.88 -21.49 -3.57
N PRO A 205 29.35 -22.68 -3.91
CA PRO A 205 27.94 -22.89 -4.16
C PRO A 205 27.07 -22.40 -2.98
N LEU A 206 25.96 -21.75 -3.30
CA LEU A 206 24.99 -21.27 -2.32
C LEU A 206 23.95 -22.35 -2.05
N ASP A 207 23.70 -22.62 -0.78
CA ASP A 207 22.68 -23.56 -0.34
C ASP A 207 21.63 -22.87 0.52
N LEU A 208 20.43 -23.44 0.48
CA LEU A 208 19.32 -23.03 1.31
C LEU A 208 19.27 -23.89 2.57
N VAL A 209 19.40 -23.26 3.73
CA VAL A 209 19.40 -23.91 5.04
C VAL A 209 18.43 -23.22 6.01
N PRO A 210 17.81 -23.94 6.95
CA PRO A 210 16.94 -23.32 7.94
C PRO A 210 17.73 -22.40 8.90
N VAL A 211 17.16 -21.25 9.30
CA VAL A 211 17.80 -20.37 10.29
C VAL A 211 17.72 -20.95 11.71
N THR A 212 16.62 -21.60 12.07
CA THR A 212 16.46 -22.26 13.37
C THR A 212 16.15 -23.75 13.20
N PRO A 213 16.48 -24.59 14.20
CA PRO A 213 16.09 -26.00 14.20
C PRO A 213 14.57 -26.21 14.13
N SER A 214 13.78 -25.21 14.55
CA SER A 214 12.31 -25.21 14.48
C SER A 214 11.76 -24.85 13.09
N THR A 215 12.59 -24.37 12.17
CA THR A 215 12.21 -24.11 10.78
C THR A 215 12.13 -25.45 10.04
N HIS A 216 10.99 -26.13 10.15
CA HIS A 216 10.83 -27.51 9.65
C HIS A 216 10.27 -27.61 8.22
N ALA A 217 9.94 -26.49 7.56
CA ALA A 217 9.07 -26.50 6.38
C ALA A 217 9.36 -25.35 5.40
N PHE A 218 10.01 -25.67 4.27
CA PHE A 218 10.09 -24.78 3.10
C PHE A 218 8.66 -24.54 2.54
N PRO A 219 8.34 -23.46 1.79
CA PRO A 219 6.96 -23.07 1.41
C PRO A 219 6.03 -24.18 0.94
N MET A 220 6.54 -25.23 0.30
CA MET A 220 5.78 -26.42 -0.10
C MET A 220 5.02 -27.10 1.06
N HIS A 221 5.46 -26.93 2.31
CA HIS A 221 4.82 -27.48 3.49
C HIS A 221 3.77 -26.54 4.12
N ARG A 222 3.78 -25.25 3.78
CA ARG A 222 2.68 -24.30 4.10
C ARG A 222 1.47 -24.52 3.17
N LEU A 223 1.64 -25.31 2.11
CA LEU A 223 0.57 -25.67 1.18
C LEU A 223 -0.61 -26.37 1.86
N GLU A 224 -0.35 -27.21 2.87
CA GLU A 224 -1.40 -27.85 3.69
C GLU A 224 -2.25 -26.80 4.44
N GLU A 225 -1.61 -25.76 4.98
CA GLU A 225 -2.30 -24.65 5.64
C GLU A 225 -3.21 -23.90 4.65
N ILE A 226 -2.69 -23.58 3.46
CA ILE A 226 -3.45 -22.91 2.39
C ILE A 226 -4.63 -23.79 1.93
N ARG A 227 -4.39 -25.09 1.73
CA ARG A 227 -5.39 -26.06 1.29
C ARG A 227 -6.53 -26.22 2.28
N SER A 228 -6.29 -26.04 3.57
CA SER A 228 -7.34 -26.12 4.59
C SER A 228 -8.42 -25.04 4.45
N ALA A 229 -8.09 -23.89 3.84
CA ALA A 229 -9.04 -22.79 3.62
C ALA A 229 -9.94 -22.97 2.39
N ILE A 230 -9.50 -23.73 1.38
CA ILE A 230 -10.18 -23.92 0.09
C ILE A 230 -11.59 -24.55 0.21
N PRO A 231 -11.85 -25.59 1.03
CA PRO A 231 -13.14 -26.30 1.08
C PRO A 231 -14.35 -25.44 1.48
N HIS A 232 -14.14 -24.23 2.01
CA HIS A 232 -15.22 -23.38 2.50
C HIS A 232 -15.84 -22.48 1.44
N LEU A 233 -15.22 -22.38 0.26
CA LEU A 233 -15.80 -21.65 -0.85
C LEU A 233 -16.90 -22.48 -1.54
N PRO A 234 -18.07 -21.89 -1.85
CA PRO A 234 -19.07 -22.56 -2.67
C PRO A 234 -18.50 -22.95 -4.05
N ILE A 235 -18.63 -24.23 -4.42
CA ILE A 235 -18.12 -24.76 -5.71
C ILE A 235 -18.69 -23.99 -6.91
N SER A 236 -19.90 -23.42 -6.80
CA SER A 236 -20.50 -22.59 -7.84
C SER A 236 -19.73 -21.30 -8.15
N LEU A 237 -18.85 -20.86 -7.24
CA LEU A 237 -17.99 -19.68 -7.41
C LEU A 237 -16.60 -20.05 -7.91
N VAL A 238 -16.39 -21.28 -8.39
CA VAL A 238 -15.12 -21.76 -8.92
C VAL A 238 -15.33 -22.34 -10.31
N ALA A 239 -14.64 -21.81 -11.31
CA ALA A 239 -14.79 -22.19 -12.72
C ALA A 239 -13.86 -23.33 -13.18
N GLY A 240 -12.88 -23.72 -12.37
CA GLY A 240 -11.82 -24.64 -12.78
C GLY A 240 -11.09 -25.30 -11.61
N GLU A 241 -10.03 -26.03 -11.93
CA GLU A 241 -9.20 -26.66 -10.91
C GLU A 241 -8.34 -25.63 -10.18
N TRP A 242 -8.05 -25.92 -8.91
CA TRP A 242 -7.10 -25.14 -8.15
C TRP A 242 -5.69 -25.44 -8.63
N SER A 243 -4.99 -24.40 -9.05
CA SER A 243 -3.59 -24.45 -9.46
C SER A 243 -2.69 -23.94 -8.35
N GLN A 244 -1.51 -24.55 -8.23
CA GLN A 244 -0.47 -24.07 -7.33
C GLN A 244 0.51 -23.21 -8.13
N ASN A 245 0.80 -22.03 -7.61
CA ASN A 245 1.89 -21.19 -8.10
C ASN A 245 2.87 -20.87 -6.98
N THR A 246 4.13 -20.70 -7.36
CA THR A 246 5.20 -20.21 -6.50
C THR A 246 5.71 -18.89 -7.09
N HIS A 247 5.62 -17.84 -6.30
CA HIS A 247 6.10 -16.51 -6.64
C HIS A 247 7.31 -16.16 -5.77
N THR A 248 8.39 -15.69 -6.38
CA THR A 248 9.55 -15.16 -5.67
C THR A 248 9.63 -13.66 -5.93
N THR A 249 9.41 -12.87 -4.89
CA THR A 249 9.56 -11.41 -4.90
C THR A 249 10.88 -11.04 -4.23
N PHE A 250 11.57 -10.05 -4.77
CA PHE A 250 12.86 -9.60 -4.25
C PHE A 250 12.70 -8.36 -3.36
N GLY A 251 13.61 -8.17 -2.41
CA GLY A 251 13.51 -7.11 -1.43
C GLY A 251 14.68 -7.08 -0.45
N HIS A 252 14.44 -6.48 0.71
CA HIS A 252 15.38 -6.46 1.83
C HIS A 252 14.67 -6.85 3.11
N MET A 253 15.26 -7.77 3.86
CA MET A 253 14.79 -8.08 5.21
C MET A 253 15.59 -7.29 6.24
N LEU A 254 14.86 -6.49 7.02
CA LEU A 254 15.41 -5.46 7.87
C LEU A 254 14.87 -5.59 9.29
N TRP A 255 15.73 -5.34 10.26
CA TRP A 255 15.38 -5.29 11.68
C TRP A 255 15.57 -3.89 12.22
N ASP A 256 14.64 -3.51 13.09
CA ASP A 256 14.77 -2.30 13.89
C ASP A 256 15.75 -2.59 15.03
N GLN A 257 16.83 -1.79 15.08
CA GLN A 257 17.94 -1.87 16.04
C GLN A 257 18.83 -3.12 15.89
N VAL A 258 20.15 -2.93 16.04
CA VAL A 258 21.12 -4.04 16.07
C VAL A 258 20.93 -4.81 17.39
N PRO A 259 20.75 -6.15 17.37
CA PRO A 259 20.75 -6.97 18.59
C PRO A 259 22.00 -6.74 19.44
N ALA A 260 21.84 -6.75 20.78
CA ALA A 260 22.98 -6.68 21.69
C ALA A 260 23.89 -7.92 21.59
N ASP A 261 23.30 -9.07 21.25
CA ASP A 261 24.02 -10.30 20.94
C ASP A 261 23.95 -10.57 19.43
N THR A 262 25.10 -10.52 18.78
CA THR A 262 25.25 -10.70 17.33
C THR A 262 25.76 -12.09 16.97
N SER A 263 25.95 -12.96 17.96
CA SER A 263 26.70 -14.21 17.80
C SER A 263 25.88 -15.37 17.20
N ASP A 264 24.55 -15.31 17.21
CA ASP A 264 23.71 -16.38 16.65
C ASP A 264 22.46 -15.87 15.92
N LEU A 265 22.35 -16.20 14.62
CA LEU A 265 21.16 -15.94 13.80
C LEU A 265 19.92 -16.68 14.32
N SER A 266 20.09 -17.78 15.05
CA SER A 266 18.99 -18.53 15.64
C SER A 266 18.28 -17.75 16.77
N SER A 267 18.93 -16.69 17.27
CA SER A 267 18.48 -15.87 18.40
C SER A 267 17.80 -14.55 18.02
N LEU A 268 17.43 -14.36 16.74
CA LEU A 268 16.77 -13.16 16.20
C LEU A 268 15.70 -12.58 17.16
N PRO A 269 16.00 -11.50 17.91
CA PRO A 269 15.24 -11.14 19.11
C PRO A 269 13.98 -10.31 18.79
N ASN A 270 13.97 -9.63 17.64
CA ASN A 270 12.91 -8.73 17.22
C ASN A 270 12.30 -9.20 15.90
N PRO A 271 11.01 -8.92 15.65
CA PRO A 271 10.40 -9.20 14.38
C PRO A 271 11.01 -8.35 13.27
N GLY A 272 11.42 -9.01 12.18
CA GLY A 272 11.91 -8.37 10.97
C GLY A 272 10.77 -7.83 10.10
N ARG A 273 11.15 -7.03 9.11
CA ARG A 273 10.31 -6.47 8.06
C ARG A 273 10.91 -6.81 6.71
N PHE A 274 10.09 -7.27 5.77
CA PHE A 274 10.49 -7.41 4.39
C PHE A 274 10.01 -6.19 3.61
N LEU A 275 10.92 -5.53 2.89
CA LEU A 275 10.63 -4.40 2.04
C LEU A 275 10.91 -4.80 0.60
N VAL A 276 9.87 -4.87 -0.21
CA VAL A 276 10.01 -5.20 -1.63
C VAL A 276 10.93 -4.18 -2.30
N SER A 277 11.80 -4.66 -3.19
CA SER A 277 12.68 -3.85 -4.03
C SER A 277 13.07 -4.62 -5.29
N SER A 278 13.50 -3.90 -6.33
CA SER A 278 14.00 -4.56 -7.55
C SER A 278 15.45 -5.04 -7.36
N PRO A 279 15.80 -6.26 -7.80
CA PRO A 279 17.18 -6.72 -7.79
C PRO A 279 18.01 -5.95 -8.83
N PRO A 280 19.29 -5.62 -8.55
CA PRO A 280 20.12 -4.81 -9.45
C PRO A 280 20.30 -5.40 -10.86
N SER A 281 20.35 -6.73 -10.97
CA SER A 281 20.54 -7.47 -12.23
C SER A 281 19.36 -7.36 -13.21
N CYS A 282 18.16 -7.02 -12.73
CA CYS A 282 16.93 -7.00 -13.54
C CYS A 282 16.43 -5.59 -13.86
N MET A 283 17.20 -4.53 -13.56
CA MET A 283 16.75 -3.14 -13.70
C MET A 283 16.79 -2.61 -15.15
N GLU A 284 17.66 -3.14 -16.02
CA GLU A 284 17.87 -2.56 -17.36
C GLU A 284 17.74 -3.57 -18.52
N GLY A 285 17.79 -4.88 -18.28
CA GLY A 285 17.75 -5.90 -19.32
C GLY A 285 17.13 -7.23 -18.89
N ALA A 286 16.88 -8.12 -19.86
CA ALA A 286 16.51 -9.51 -19.58
C ALA A 286 17.68 -10.20 -18.84
N PRO A 287 17.44 -10.88 -17.71
CA PRO A 287 18.51 -11.58 -17.00
C PRO A 287 19.12 -12.67 -17.89
N PHE A 288 20.44 -12.82 -17.81
CA PHE A 288 21.09 -13.97 -18.42
C PHE A 288 20.84 -15.20 -17.54
N LEU A 289 20.12 -16.16 -18.08
CA LEU A 289 19.82 -17.43 -17.44
C LEU A 289 20.47 -18.56 -18.25
N PRO A 290 21.47 -19.28 -17.70
CA PRO A 290 22.12 -20.37 -18.42
C PRO A 290 21.10 -21.38 -18.94
N ASN A 291 21.19 -21.73 -20.23
CA ASN A 291 20.31 -22.68 -20.92
C ASN A 291 18.81 -22.31 -21.02
N TRP A 292 18.38 -21.18 -20.45
CA TRP A 292 17.04 -20.65 -20.62
C TRP A 292 16.98 -19.69 -21.81
N LYS A 293 15.90 -19.76 -22.58
CA LYS A 293 15.65 -18.87 -23.74
C LYS A 293 14.35 -18.13 -23.53
N GLU A 294 14.38 -16.81 -23.68
CA GLU A 294 13.17 -15.98 -23.71
C GLU A 294 12.36 -16.32 -24.97
N LEU A 295 11.07 -16.60 -24.77
CA LEU A 295 10.13 -17.01 -25.83
C LEU A 295 9.17 -15.88 -26.21
N GLU A 296 8.57 -15.26 -25.20
CA GLU A 296 7.49 -14.31 -25.36
C GLU A 296 7.72 -13.11 -24.43
N TYR A 297 7.29 -11.96 -24.92
CA TYR A 297 7.40 -10.67 -24.25
C TYR A 297 6.08 -9.93 -24.39
N ASP A 298 5.58 -9.39 -23.29
CA ASP A 298 4.37 -8.57 -23.26
C ASP A 298 4.51 -7.41 -22.25
N GLU A 299 3.88 -6.29 -22.56
CA GLU A 299 3.80 -5.11 -21.70
C GLU A 299 2.34 -4.70 -21.56
N GLN A 300 1.86 -4.64 -20.32
CA GLN A 300 0.46 -4.35 -20.02
C GLN A 300 0.34 -3.31 -18.91
N GLN A 301 -0.69 -2.47 -19.01
CA GLN A 301 -1.13 -1.60 -17.93
C GLN A 301 -2.40 -2.20 -17.31
N LEU A 302 -2.36 -2.47 -16.01
CA LEU A 302 -3.40 -3.17 -15.28
C LEU A 302 -3.80 -2.39 -14.03
N GLU A 303 -5.05 -2.57 -13.62
CA GLU A 303 -5.51 -2.25 -12.28
C GLU A 303 -5.95 -3.54 -11.58
N ARG A 304 -5.46 -3.80 -10.37
CA ARG A 304 -5.82 -4.97 -9.57
C ARG A 304 -6.61 -4.55 -8.35
N LEU A 305 -7.74 -5.22 -8.12
CA LEU A 305 -8.58 -5.02 -6.95
C LEU A 305 -8.59 -6.29 -6.11
N TYR A 306 -8.25 -6.16 -4.82
CA TYR A 306 -8.16 -7.27 -3.88
C TYR A 306 -9.34 -7.22 -2.93
N TYR A 307 -10.29 -8.12 -3.16
CA TYR A 307 -11.49 -8.30 -2.35
C TYR A 307 -11.33 -9.48 -1.41
N ARG A 308 -11.48 -9.29 -0.11
CA ARG A 308 -11.28 -10.36 0.88
C ARG A 308 -12.59 -10.93 1.37
N ALA A 309 -12.69 -12.25 1.33
CA ALA A 309 -13.67 -13.04 2.07
C ALA A 309 -13.09 -13.43 3.44
N ALA A 310 -13.85 -13.15 4.50
CA ALA A 310 -13.62 -13.76 5.80
C ALA A 310 -14.33 -15.12 5.86
N LEU A 311 -13.56 -16.20 5.94
CA LEU A 311 -14.04 -17.58 6.01
C LEU A 311 -13.83 -18.14 7.44
N PRO A 312 -14.58 -19.16 7.86
CA PRO A 312 -14.45 -19.73 9.21
C PRO A 312 -13.04 -20.22 9.59
N GLN A 313 -12.21 -20.57 8.59
CA GLN A 313 -10.86 -21.12 8.79
C GLN A 313 -9.75 -20.22 8.21
N GLY A 314 -10.05 -18.97 7.85
CA GLY A 314 -9.05 -18.04 7.35
C GLY A 314 -9.63 -16.97 6.43
N THR A 315 -8.77 -16.35 5.64
CA THR A 315 -9.17 -15.34 4.66
C THR A 315 -8.79 -15.79 3.26
N MET A 316 -9.57 -15.42 2.28
CA MET A 316 -9.26 -15.67 0.87
C MET A 316 -9.52 -14.40 0.06
N ASP A 317 -8.63 -14.13 -0.88
CA ASP A 317 -8.73 -12.95 -1.73
C ASP A 317 -9.34 -13.33 -3.09
N LEU A 318 -10.29 -12.54 -3.56
CA LEU A 318 -10.67 -12.46 -4.95
C LEU A 318 -9.90 -11.30 -5.57
N VAL A 319 -8.99 -11.63 -6.48
CA VAL A 319 -8.20 -10.66 -7.24
C VAL A 319 -8.90 -10.43 -8.57
N LEU A 320 -9.39 -9.21 -8.77
CA LEU A 320 -9.93 -8.77 -10.05
C LEU A 320 -8.83 -8.02 -10.80
N THR A 321 -8.56 -8.42 -12.04
CA THR A 321 -7.59 -7.73 -12.90
C THR A 321 -8.33 -7.03 -14.03
N LEU A 322 -8.20 -5.72 -14.08
CA LEU A 322 -8.72 -4.85 -15.12
C LEU A 322 -7.58 -4.48 -16.07
N ASP A 323 -7.72 -4.80 -17.36
CA ASP A 323 -6.81 -4.26 -18.37
C ASP A 323 -7.17 -2.80 -18.65
N THR A 324 -6.15 -1.96 -18.63
CA THR A 324 -6.25 -0.51 -18.77
C THR A 324 -5.46 0.04 -19.96
N THR A 325 -4.83 -0.84 -20.74
CA THR A 325 -3.99 -0.50 -21.90
C THR A 325 -4.83 0.05 -23.06
N SER A 326 -6.07 -0.43 -23.20
CA SER A 326 -6.99 -0.03 -24.27
C SER A 326 -8.35 0.40 -23.72
N ALA A 327 -9.46 -0.16 -24.22
CA ALA A 327 -10.75 0.00 -23.58
C ALA A 327 -10.74 -0.78 -22.25
N PRO A 328 -11.06 -0.16 -21.10
CA PRO A 328 -11.08 -0.85 -19.83
C PRO A 328 -11.96 -2.10 -19.87
N MET A 329 -11.41 -3.25 -19.54
CA MET A 329 -12.16 -4.50 -19.49
C MET A 329 -11.61 -5.45 -18.45
N TRP A 330 -12.49 -6.19 -17.78
CA TRP A 330 -12.09 -7.24 -16.84
C TRP A 330 -11.35 -8.34 -17.61
N GLN A 331 -10.06 -8.51 -17.30
CA GLN A 331 -9.22 -9.55 -17.87
C GLN A 331 -9.42 -10.87 -17.12
N SER A 332 -9.54 -10.81 -15.79
CA SER A 332 -9.71 -12.00 -14.97
C SER A 332 -10.30 -11.69 -13.60
N ALA A 333 -10.87 -12.72 -12.99
CA ALA A 333 -11.26 -12.78 -11.58
C ALA A 333 -10.73 -14.09 -11.01
N THR A 334 -9.85 -14.03 -10.02
CA THR A 334 -9.13 -15.20 -9.51
C THR A 334 -9.22 -15.25 -8.00
N TRP A 335 -9.75 -16.34 -7.45
CA TRP A 335 -9.60 -16.66 -6.04
C TRP A 335 -8.16 -17.03 -5.76
N MET A 336 -7.60 -16.46 -4.70
CA MET A 336 -6.22 -16.63 -4.30
C MET A 336 -6.15 -16.78 -2.78
N SER A 337 -5.52 -17.86 -2.34
CA SER A 337 -5.05 -18.03 -0.97
C SER A 337 -3.54 -18.23 -1.01
N HIS A 338 -2.79 -17.58 -0.13
CA HIS A 338 -1.34 -17.59 -0.20
C HIS A 338 -0.69 -17.62 1.18
N ALA A 339 0.51 -18.17 1.23
CA ALA A 339 1.40 -18.11 2.38
C ALA A 339 2.81 -17.74 1.90
N ALA A 340 3.50 -16.92 2.70
CA ALA A 340 4.85 -16.46 2.40
C ALA A 340 5.87 -17.06 3.39
N THR A 341 7.09 -17.22 2.91
CA THR A 341 8.29 -17.52 3.71
C THR A 341 9.40 -16.62 3.21
N TYR A 342 10.35 -16.31 4.07
CA TYR A 342 11.39 -15.34 3.77
C TYR A 342 12.75 -16.03 3.69
N VAL A 343 13.58 -15.60 2.74
CA VAL A 343 14.92 -16.14 2.53
C VAL A 343 15.92 -14.99 2.64
N LEU A 344 16.73 -15.03 3.69
CA LEU A 344 17.89 -14.17 3.86
C LEU A 344 18.99 -14.56 2.90
N CYS A 345 19.60 -13.59 2.25
CA CYS A 345 20.74 -13.83 1.37
C CYS A 345 21.93 -12.95 1.80
N PRO A 346 22.64 -13.29 2.89
CA PRO A 346 23.66 -12.40 3.46
C PRO A 346 24.81 -12.06 2.52
N ALA A 347 25.14 -12.97 1.59
CA ALA A 347 26.18 -12.79 0.58
C ALA A 347 25.70 -12.05 -0.69
N LEU A 348 24.40 -11.75 -0.80
CA LEU A 348 23.77 -11.15 -1.99
C LEU A 348 23.20 -9.75 -1.68
N PRO A 349 22.98 -8.90 -2.71
CA PRO A 349 22.47 -7.54 -2.52
C PRO A 349 21.00 -7.44 -2.15
N VAL A 350 20.21 -8.50 -2.37
CA VAL A 350 18.78 -8.55 -2.04
C VAL A 350 18.44 -9.85 -1.33
N ASP A 351 17.39 -9.81 -0.53
CA ASP A 351 16.72 -10.94 0.08
C ASP A 351 15.48 -11.32 -0.74
N MET A 352 14.82 -12.42 -0.38
CA MET A 352 13.65 -12.91 -1.12
C MET A 352 12.47 -13.21 -0.21
N GLN A 353 11.28 -13.00 -0.75
CA GLN A 353 10.03 -13.54 -0.23
C GLN A 353 9.54 -14.60 -1.23
N VAL A 354 9.34 -15.81 -0.73
CA VAL A 354 8.79 -16.93 -1.49
C VAL A 354 7.35 -17.13 -1.06
N THR A 355 6.43 -16.84 -1.96
CA THR A 355 5.00 -16.96 -1.75
C THR A 355 4.48 -18.15 -2.53
N VAL A 356 3.84 -19.09 -1.84
CA VAL A 356 3.07 -20.14 -2.49
C VAL A 356 1.61 -19.71 -2.47
N SER A 357 0.97 -19.77 -3.63
CA SER A 357 -0.45 -19.47 -3.81
C SER A 357 -1.20 -20.70 -4.34
N MET A 358 -2.43 -20.83 -3.90
CA MET A 358 -3.45 -21.67 -4.50
C MET A 358 -4.47 -20.76 -5.17
N GLU A 359 -4.66 -20.96 -6.46
CA GLU A 359 -5.45 -20.08 -7.31
C GLU A 359 -6.51 -20.84 -8.09
N ALA A 360 -7.71 -20.28 -8.17
CA ALA A 360 -8.76 -20.80 -9.04
C ALA A 360 -9.59 -19.66 -9.66
N PRO A 361 -9.97 -19.78 -10.95
CA PRO A 361 -10.76 -18.74 -11.61
C PRO A 361 -12.19 -18.66 -11.08
N LEU A 362 -12.71 -17.44 -10.96
CA LEU A 362 -14.14 -17.14 -10.86
C LEU A 362 -14.65 -16.76 -12.26
N PRO A 363 -15.77 -17.32 -12.76
CA PRO A 363 -16.32 -16.88 -14.03
C PRO A 363 -16.71 -15.39 -13.93
N LEU A 364 -16.32 -14.57 -14.91
CA LEU A 364 -16.67 -13.14 -14.92
C LEU A 364 -18.18 -12.90 -14.91
N SER A 365 -18.98 -13.83 -15.44
CA SER A 365 -20.45 -13.76 -15.38
C SER A 365 -21.00 -13.77 -13.95
N ALA A 366 -20.25 -14.29 -12.97
CA ALA A 366 -20.63 -14.23 -11.56
C ALA A 366 -20.54 -12.80 -10.97
N LEU A 367 -19.95 -11.85 -11.71
CA LEU A 367 -19.81 -10.44 -11.32
C LEU A 367 -20.89 -9.54 -11.93
N GLU A 368 -21.71 -10.04 -12.86
CA GLU A 368 -22.70 -9.24 -13.59
C GLU A 368 -23.79 -8.65 -12.68
N ASP A 369 -24.20 -9.39 -11.64
CA ASP A 369 -25.20 -8.93 -10.66
C ASP A 369 -24.61 -8.08 -9.52
N THR A 370 -23.34 -7.67 -9.64
CA THR A 370 -22.66 -6.86 -8.61
C THR A 370 -22.63 -5.36 -9.02
N PRO A 371 -22.15 -4.45 -8.15
CA PRO A 371 -21.94 -3.05 -8.55
C PRO A 371 -20.76 -2.81 -9.51
N LEU A 372 -19.95 -3.83 -9.82
CA LEU A 372 -18.74 -3.69 -10.66
C LEU A 372 -18.99 -3.28 -12.12
N PRO A 373 -20.06 -3.73 -12.81
CA PRO A 373 -20.35 -3.28 -14.17
C PRO A 373 -20.57 -1.76 -14.24
N ALA A 374 -21.29 -1.18 -13.28
CA ALA A 374 -21.49 0.27 -13.21
C ALA A 374 -20.18 1.04 -12.99
N TYR A 375 -19.26 0.48 -12.19
CA TYR A 375 -17.90 1.03 -12.03
C TYR A 375 -17.12 0.95 -13.35
N LEU A 376 -17.13 -0.19 -14.04
CA LEU A 376 -16.44 -0.36 -15.31
C LEU A 376 -16.95 0.62 -16.38
N ASP A 377 -18.27 0.81 -16.47
CA ASP A 377 -18.89 1.77 -17.38
C ASP A 377 -18.46 3.21 -17.08
N HIS A 378 -18.33 3.55 -15.80
CA HIS A 378 -17.82 4.86 -15.38
C HIS A 378 -16.34 5.04 -15.78
N VAL A 379 -15.46 4.08 -15.45
CA VAL A 379 -14.03 4.12 -15.80
C VAL A 379 -13.84 4.22 -17.32
N THR A 380 -14.63 3.47 -18.08
CA THR A 380 -14.62 3.51 -19.55
C THR A 380 -14.99 4.90 -20.07
N ARG A 381 -16.04 5.53 -19.53
CA ARG A 381 -16.44 6.89 -19.91
C ARG A 381 -15.38 7.93 -19.55
N VAL A 382 -14.83 7.89 -18.33
CA VAL A 382 -13.81 8.84 -17.89
C VAL A 382 -12.58 8.79 -18.80
N ARG A 383 -12.07 7.58 -19.11
CA ARG A 383 -10.90 7.41 -19.98
C ARG A 383 -11.18 7.81 -21.43
N ALA A 384 -12.40 7.59 -21.93
CA ALA A 384 -12.79 8.07 -23.26
C ALA A 384 -12.78 9.61 -23.34
N MET A 385 -13.16 10.30 -22.26
CA MET A 385 -13.06 11.75 -22.16
C MET A 385 -11.60 12.22 -22.11
N GLU A 386 -10.75 11.59 -21.31
CA GLU A 386 -9.31 11.92 -21.18
C GLU A 386 -8.55 11.75 -22.50
N MET A 387 -8.87 10.71 -23.27
CA MET A 387 -8.26 10.47 -24.59
C MET A 387 -8.83 11.35 -25.72
N GLY A 388 -9.72 12.29 -25.42
CA GLY A 388 -10.29 13.23 -26.39
C GLY A 388 -11.16 12.58 -27.48
N LYS A 389 -11.49 11.28 -27.36
CA LYS A 389 -12.26 10.53 -28.37
C LYS A 389 -13.77 10.75 -28.27
N SER A 390 -14.29 11.22 -27.14
CA SER A 390 -15.74 11.41 -26.95
C SER A 390 -16.13 12.73 -26.27
N ALA A 391 -15.32 13.78 -26.36
CA ALA A 391 -15.66 15.08 -25.77
C ALA A 391 -17.02 15.61 -26.30
N TYR A 392 -17.41 15.27 -27.53
CA TYR A 392 -18.67 15.70 -28.13
C TYR A 392 -19.90 14.87 -27.70
N GLU A 393 -19.73 13.58 -27.38
CA GLU A 393 -20.82 12.72 -26.91
C GLU A 393 -21.05 12.87 -25.40
N ALA A 394 -19.97 13.08 -24.63
CA ALA A 394 -20.01 13.34 -23.19
C ALA A 394 -20.70 14.68 -22.83
N LEU A 395 -20.63 15.68 -23.71
CA LEU A 395 -21.28 16.99 -23.52
C LEU A 395 -22.78 16.98 -23.88
N SER A 396 -23.32 15.89 -24.44
CA SER A 396 -24.72 15.81 -24.86
C SER A 396 -25.68 15.29 -23.79
N GLN A 397 -25.14 14.81 -22.66
CA GLN A 397 -25.92 14.44 -21.49
C GLN A 397 -25.54 15.38 -20.34
N ASP A 398 -26.48 16.22 -19.93
CA ASP A 398 -26.43 17.17 -18.80
C ASP A 398 -26.28 16.48 -17.42
N GLU A 399 -25.83 15.22 -17.40
CA GLU A 399 -25.45 14.50 -16.21
C GLU A 399 -23.95 14.65 -16.04
N SER A 400 -23.53 15.57 -15.16
CA SER A 400 -22.22 15.46 -14.51
C SER A 400 -22.01 13.98 -14.18
N PRO A 401 -20.95 13.31 -14.66
CA PRO A 401 -20.82 11.87 -14.48
C PRO A 401 -20.98 11.59 -13.00
N SER A 402 -22.09 10.95 -12.63
CA SER A 402 -22.27 10.47 -11.26
C SER A 402 -21.02 9.65 -10.97
N GLN A 403 -20.24 10.08 -9.98
CA GLN A 403 -19.04 9.37 -9.57
C GLN A 403 -19.48 7.98 -9.13
N ALA A 404 -19.33 6.98 -10.00
CA ALA A 404 -19.50 5.61 -9.57
C ALA A 404 -18.27 5.32 -8.71
N SER A 405 -18.47 5.37 -7.39
CA SER A 405 -17.41 5.04 -6.46
C SER A 405 -17.03 3.57 -6.62
N LEU A 406 -15.74 3.30 -6.46
CA LEU A 406 -15.23 1.93 -6.43
C LEU A 406 -15.96 1.15 -5.33
N PRO A 407 -16.63 0.03 -5.64
CA PRO A 407 -17.47 -0.64 -4.65
C PRO A 407 -16.60 -1.30 -3.58
N LEU A 408 -16.61 -0.76 -2.36
CA LEU A 408 -15.84 -1.32 -1.24
C LEU A 408 -16.34 -2.69 -0.76
N SER A 409 -17.56 -3.08 -1.11
CA SER A 409 -18.13 -4.35 -0.72
C SER A 409 -18.84 -4.99 -1.89
N LEU A 410 -18.63 -6.30 -2.07
CA LEU A 410 -19.32 -7.11 -3.05
C LEU A 410 -20.06 -8.24 -2.34
N GLN A 411 -21.20 -8.62 -2.90
CA GLN A 411 -21.88 -9.84 -2.49
C GLN A 411 -21.97 -10.76 -3.71
N LEU A 412 -21.35 -11.93 -3.62
CA LEU A 412 -21.46 -12.95 -4.64
C LEU A 412 -22.57 -13.92 -4.27
N SER A 413 -23.52 -14.10 -5.19
CA SER A 413 -24.62 -15.04 -5.02
C SER A 413 -24.11 -16.48 -5.04
N ALA A 414 -24.40 -17.25 -3.99
CA ALA A 414 -24.11 -18.68 -3.95
C ALA A 414 -25.26 -19.49 -3.32
N PRO A 415 -25.41 -20.79 -3.65
CA PRO A 415 -26.51 -21.63 -3.18
C PRO A 415 -26.60 -21.75 -1.65
N LYS A 416 -25.48 -21.61 -0.94
CA LYS A 416 -25.40 -21.70 0.53
C LYS A 416 -25.55 -20.33 1.22
N GLY A 417 -25.92 -19.30 0.47
CA GLY A 417 -25.99 -17.91 0.94
C GLY A 417 -24.93 -17.03 0.26
N PRO A 418 -25.11 -15.70 0.26
CA PRO A 418 -24.18 -14.78 -0.36
C PRO A 418 -22.82 -14.80 0.34
N VAL A 419 -21.75 -14.69 -0.45
CA VAL A 419 -20.38 -14.49 0.06
C VAL A 419 -20.10 -12.99 0.04
N SER A 420 -19.97 -12.40 1.22
CA SER A 420 -19.58 -10.99 1.38
C SER A 420 -18.08 -10.84 1.22
N LEU A 421 -17.70 -9.85 0.41
CA LEU A 421 -16.33 -9.49 0.14
C LEU A 421 -16.12 -8.01 0.46
N HIS A 422 -14.93 -7.70 0.97
CA HIS A 422 -14.53 -6.32 1.25
C HIS A 422 -13.24 -5.96 0.52
N LEU A 423 -13.22 -4.81 -0.15
CA LEU A 423 -12.03 -4.31 -0.83
C LEU A 423 -11.04 -3.82 0.22
N TRP A 424 -9.85 -4.43 0.26
CA TRP A 424 -8.81 -4.06 1.21
C TRP A 424 -7.57 -3.47 0.54
N ARG A 425 -7.40 -3.67 -0.77
CA ARG A 425 -6.25 -3.14 -1.52
C ARG A 425 -6.58 -2.95 -3.00
N THR A 426 -6.02 -1.90 -3.58
CA THR A 426 -5.96 -1.71 -5.03
C THR A 426 -4.52 -1.46 -5.46
N GLU A 427 -4.20 -1.85 -6.70
CA GLU A 427 -2.90 -1.62 -7.31
C GLU A 427 -3.08 -1.09 -8.73
N GLN A 428 -2.35 -0.03 -9.07
CA GLN A 428 -2.07 0.32 -10.46
C GLN A 428 -0.72 -0.30 -10.85
N VAL A 429 -0.69 -1.06 -11.93
CA VAL A 429 0.47 -1.88 -12.32
C VAL A 429 0.81 -1.63 -13.78
N THR A 430 2.06 -1.26 -14.06
CA THR A 430 2.66 -1.48 -15.38
C THR A 430 3.51 -2.74 -15.30
N GLU A 431 3.13 -3.80 -16.02
CA GLU A 431 3.77 -5.11 -15.96
C GLU A 431 4.45 -5.43 -17.29
N HIS A 432 5.75 -5.72 -17.23
CA HIS A 432 6.51 -6.31 -18.31
C HIS A 432 6.73 -7.79 -18.00
N SER A 433 6.14 -8.67 -18.79
CA SER A 433 6.20 -10.12 -18.60
C SER A 433 7.07 -10.77 -19.68
N SER A 434 8.07 -11.53 -19.23
CA SER A 434 8.97 -12.32 -20.08
C SER A 434 8.82 -13.80 -19.74
N THR A 435 8.53 -14.65 -20.72
CA THR A 435 8.43 -16.11 -20.54
C THR A 435 9.69 -16.80 -21.04
N TYR A 436 10.29 -17.65 -20.22
CA TYR A 436 11.51 -18.40 -20.54
C TYR A 436 11.24 -19.91 -20.59
N TYR A 437 11.97 -20.59 -21.47
CA TYR A 437 11.96 -22.04 -21.63
C TYR A 437 13.35 -22.64 -21.45
N HIS A 438 13.41 -23.84 -20.87
CA HIS A 438 14.62 -24.64 -20.74
C HIS A 438 14.41 -26.05 -21.29
N PRO A 439 15.36 -26.61 -22.07
CA PRO A 439 15.21 -27.93 -22.70
C PRO A 439 14.94 -29.08 -21.71
N GLU A 440 15.46 -28.97 -20.49
CA GLU A 440 15.38 -30.01 -19.45
C GLU A 440 14.31 -29.73 -18.39
N HIS A 441 13.59 -28.59 -18.48
CA HIS A 441 12.49 -28.27 -17.57
C HIS A 441 11.16 -28.21 -18.32
N ASN A 442 10.15 -28.92 -17.80
CA ASN A 442 8.84 -29.02 -18.44
C ASN A 442 7.95 -27.78 -18.22
N ASN A 443 8.26 -26.95 -17.24
CA ASN A 443 7.44 -25.80 -16.87
C ASN A 443 8.10 -24.49 -17.30
N PRO A 444 7.35 -23.57 -17.92
CA PRO A 444 7.88 -22.26 -18.26
C PRO A 444 8.15 -21.43 -17.00
N LEU A 445 9.15 -20.57 -17.10
CA LEU A 445 9.50 -19.58 -16.10
C LEU A 445 8.93 -18.23 -16.54
N SER A 446 8.14 -17.57 -15.71
CA SER A 446 7.66 -16.21 -16.00
C SER A 446 8.36 -15.20 -15.11
N LEU A 447 9.05 -14.24 -15.73
CA LEU A 447 9.65 -13.10 -15.06
C LEU A 447 8.76 -11.88 -15.28
N LYS A 448 8.28 -11.28 -14.18
CA LYS A 448 7.41 -10.10 -14.21
C LYS A 448 8.13 -8.92 -13.58
N ARG A 449 8.45 -7.90 -14.38
CA ARG A 449 8.98 -6.62 -13.92
C ARG A 449 7.83 -5.63 -13.83
N ARG A 450 7.52 -5.18 -12.62
CA ARG A 450 6.29 -4.44 -12.32
C ARG A 450 6.62 -3.08 -11.74
N THR A 451 5.94 -2.06 -12.23
CA THR A 451 5.88 -0.75 -11.60
C THR A 451 4.50 -0.61 -10.96
N VAL A 452 4.43 -0.73 -9.64
CA VAL A 452 3.21 -0.85 -8.85
C VAL A 452 2.99 0.39 -8.01
N ARG A 453 1.75 0.88 -7.96
CA ARG A 453 1.31 1.88 -6.99
C ARG A 453 0.07 1.36 -6.26
N CYS A 454 0.18 1.18 -4.94
CA CYS A 454 -0.96 0.88 -4.07
C CYS A 454 -1.59 2.17 -3.56
N ASN A 455 -2.78 2.08 -2.95
CA ASN A 455 -3.41 3.20 -2.23
C ASN A 455 -2.51 3.79 -1.13
N SER A 456 -1.68 2.95 -0.50
CA SER A 456 -0.70 3.34 0.51
C SER A 456 0.51 4.09 -0.03
N MET A 457 0.68 4.18 -1.36
CA MET A 457 1.88 4.71 -1.98
C MET A 457 1.68 6.08 -2.65
N PRO A 458 2.47 7.10 -2.28
CA PRO A 458 2.48 8.37 -3.01
C PRO A 458 3.20 8.24 -4.37
N HIS A 459 4.01 7.20 -4.56
CA HIS A 459 4.85 7.00 -5.75
C HIS A 459 4.76 5.55 -6.25
N PHE A 460 5.10 5.36 -7.53
CA PHE A 460 5.24 4.04 -8.11
C PHE A 460 6.52 3.36 -7.61
N GLY A 461 6.40 2.07 -7.32
CA GLY A 461 7.47 1.22 -6.88
C GLY A 461 7.79 0.11 -7.88
N ASN A 462 9.06 -0.07 -8.21
CA ASN A 462 9.54 -1.16 -9.07
C ASN A 462 9.77 -2.46 -8.28
N SER A 463 9.11 -3.53 -8.69
CA SER A 463 9.32 -4.87 -8.14
C SER A 463 9.57 -5.87 -9.26
N VAL A 464 10.25 -6.96 -8.92
CA VAL A 464 10.45 -8.10 -9.81
C VAL A 464 9.87 -9.32 -9.13
N VAL A 465 9.06 -10.07 -9.87
CA VAL A 465 8.43 -11.30 -9.41
C VAL A 465 8.75 -12.42 -10.38
N LEU A 466 9.36 -13.48 -9.88
CA LEU A 466 9.55 -14.73 -10.58
C LEU A 466 8.36 -15.65 -10.30
N SER A 467 7.75 -16.24 -11.34
CA SER A 467 6.61 -17.15 -11.17
C SER A 467 6.89 -18.50 -11.83
N MET A 468 6.71 -19.57 -11.06
CA MET A 468 6.82 -20.96 -11.50
C MET A 468 5.81 -21.85 -10.76
N PRO A 469 5.43 -23.02 -11.28
CA PRO A 469 4.58 -23.97 -10.55
C PRO A 469 5.21 -24.47 -9.24
N THR A 470 6.54 -24.62 -9.24
CA THR A 470 7.33 -25.10 -8.10
C THR A 470 8.53 -24.20 -7.87
N TRP A 471 9.21 -24.39 -6.73
CA TRP A 471 10.46 -23.68 -6.44
C TRP A 471 11.46 -23.80 -7.60
N PRO A 472 12.03 -22.68 -8.10
CA PRO A 472 13.00 -22.64 -9.21
C PRO A 472 14.33 -23.36 -8.94
N GLY A 473 14.64 -23.68 -7.68
CA GLY A 473 15.93 -24.25 -7.28
C GLY A 473 17.00 -23.18 -7.04
N ASN A 474 18.05 -23.56 -6.30
CA ASN A 474 19.10 -22.64 -5.84
C ASN A 474 19.92 -22.07 -7.00
N GLU A 475 20.20 -22.86 -8.04
CA GLU A 475 21.02 -22.45 -9.19
C GLU A 475 20.37 -21.33 -10.01
N MET A 476 19.05 -21.41 -10.22
CA MET A 476 18.30 -20.38 -10.94
C MET A 476 18.23 -19.09 -10.13
N VAL A 477 17.95 -19.20 -8.82
CA VAL A 477 17.95 -18.05 -7.91
C VAL A 477 19.32 -17.39 -7.88
N GLN A 478 20.40 -18.16 -7.79
CA GLN A 478 21.76 -17.65 -7.85
C GLN A 478 22.01 -16.93 -9.18
N SER A 479 21.61 -17.50 -10.32
CA SER A 479 21.78 -16.88 -11.64
C SER A 479 21.02 -15.55 -11.77
N LEU A 480 19.80 -15.47 -11.24
CA LEU A 480 19.01 -14.22 -11.20
C LEU A 480 19.63 -13.15 -10.31
N LEU A 481 20.34 -13.57 -9.26
CA LEU A 481 20.91 -12.69 -8.24
C LEU A 481 22.40 -12.41 -8.41
N GLN A 482 23.04 -12.96 -9.46
CA GLN A 482 24.41 -12.64 -9.85
C GLN A 482 24.47 -11.18 -10.30
N SER A 483 24.73 -10.30 -9.34
CA SER A 483 24.97 -8.89 -9.53
C SER A 483 26.47 -8.63 -9.33
N PRO A 484 27.12 -7.78 -10.14
CA PRO A 484 28.50 -7.36 -9.91
C PRO A 484 28.64 -6.45 -8.66
N TYR A 485 27.52 -6.09 -8.03
CA TYR A 485 27.50 -5.21 -6.86
C TYR A 485 27.61 -6.00 -5.55
N PRO A 486 28.41 -5.52 -4.58
CA PRO A 486 28.49 -6.14 -3.26
C PRO A 486 27.12 -6.09 -2.56
N ALA A 487 26.95 -6.98 -1.58
CA ALA A 487 25.75 -7.01 -0.76
C ALA A 487 25.49 -5.64 -0.11
N LEU A 488 24.22 -5.25 0.01
CA LEU A 488 23.86 -3.99 0.69
C LEU A 488 24.40 -4.04 2.13
N GLY A 489 25.22 -3.05 2.50
CA GLY A 489 25.93 -2.98 3.79
C GLY A 489 27.42 -3.30 3.73
N GLN A 490 27.95 -3.73 2.58
CA GLN A 490 29.38 -3.94 2.39
C GLN A 490 30.07 -2.77 1.67
N PRO A 491 31.29 -2.38 2.09
CA PRO A 491 32.12 -1.44 1.32
C PRO A 491 32.55 -2.09 -0.01
N ARG A 492 32.59 -1.28 -1.08
CA ARG A 492 33.10 -1.69 -2.39
C ARG A 492 34.61 -1.85 -2.41
#